data_AF-A0A7S1ZGU2-F1
#
_entry.id   AF-A0A7S1ZGU2-F1
#
_cell.length_a   1.000
_cell.length_b   1.000
_cell.length_c   1.000
_cell.angle_alpha   90.00
_cell.angle_beta   90.00
_cell.angle_gamma   90.00
#
_symmetry.space_group_name_H-M   'P 1'
#
loop_
_entity.id
_entity.type
_entity.pdbx_description
1 polymer ?
#
loop_
_entity_poly.entity_id
_entity_poly.type
_entity_poly.pdbx_seq_one_letter_code
_entity_poly.pdbx_strand_id
1 'polypeptide(L)'
;MSTLDALKEVLKKALIANGLYRGLHECAKILDRRQALLCVLASNCTEPAYVRLVEALCAEHAINLIKVPDSKQLGEWSGLCKVDKEGNARKVV
;
A
#
# COMPACT_ATOMS: atom_id res chain seq x y z
N MET A 1 20.74 -2.64 3.81
CA MET A 1 19.40 -2.71 3.17
C MET A 1 18.68 -1.42 3.47
N SER A 2 18.16 -0.72 2.47
CA SER A 2 17.35 0.48 2.71
C SER A 2 15.97 0.08 3.23
N THR A 3 15.30 0.98 3.96
CA THR A 3 13.93 0.74 4.48
C THR A 3 12.92 0.50 3.35
N LEU A 4 13.12 1.13 2.19
CA LEU A 4 12.29 0.97 1.00
C LEU A 4 12.46 -0.39 0.33
N ASP A 5 13.69 -0.91 0.26
CA ASP A 5 13.95 -2.23 -0.32
C ASP A 5 13.34 -3.35 0.54
N ALA A 6 13.44 -3.22 1.87
CA ALA A 6 12.80 -4.14 2.80
C ALA A 6 11.27 -4.14 2.64
N LEU A 7 10.67 -2.95 2.45
CA LEU A 7 9.24 -2.79 2.24
C LEU A 7 8.79 -3.48 0.94
N LYS A 8 9.57 -3.35 -0.14
CA LYS A 8 9.32 -4.03 -1.41
C LYS A 8 9.33 -5.55 -1.27
N GLU A 9 10.25 -6.12 -0.49
CA GLU A 9 10.27 -7.56 -0.24
C GLU A 9 9.06 -8.04 0.57
N VAL A 10 8.68 -7.28 1.61
CA VAL A 10 7.51 -7.60 2.43
C VAL A 10 6.23 -7.58 1.60
N LEU A 11 6.05 -6.56 0.74
CA LEU A 11 4.89 -6.47 -0.14
C LEU A 11 4.83 -7.64 -1.13
N LYS A 12 5.96 -8.04 -1.72
CA LYS A 12 6.01 -9.21 -2.61
C LYS A 12 5.64 -10.50 -1.89
N LYS A 13 6.14 -10.72 -0.68
CA LYS A 13 5.80 -11.89 0.15
C LYS A 13 4.31 -11.88 0.54
N ALA A 14 3.77 -10.73 0.93
CA ALA A 14 2.36 -10.57 1.26
C ALA A 14 1.44 -10.85 0.06
N LEU A 15 1.86 -10.47 -1.15
CA LEU A 15 1.13 -10.74 -2.38
C LEU A 15 1.05 -12.26 -2.66
N ILE A 16 2.16 -12.99 -2.51
CA ILE A 16 2.17 -14.46 -2.67
C ILE A 16 1.24 -15.14 -1.65
N ALA A 17 1.17 -14.61 -0.43
CA ALA A 17 0.31 -15.12 0.63
C ALA A 17 -1.16 -14.66 0.51
N ASN A 18 -1.54 -13.92 -0.54
CA ASN A 18 -2.87 -13.30 -0.71
C ASN A 18 -3.31 -12.42 0.47
N GLY A 19 -2.37 -11.84 1.21
CA GLY A 19 -2.62 -11.01 2.39
C GLY A 19 -2.57 -9.50 2.13
N LEU A 20 -2.44 -9.09 0.87
CA LEU A 20 -2.35 -7.68 0.49
C LEU A 20 -3.69 -7.17 -0.02
N TYR A 21 -4.23 -6.18 0.68
CA TYR A 21 -5.48 -5.51 0.32
C TYR A 21 -5.19 -4.17 -0.31
N ARG A 22 -5.92 -3.82 -1.36
CA ARG A 22 -5.55 -2.73 -2.25
C ARG A 22 -6.74 -1.82 -2.54
N GLY A 23 -6.50 -0.52 -2.46
CA GLY A 23 -7.52 0.50 -2.65
C GLY A 23 -8.16 0.95 -1.34
N LEU A 24 -8.60 2.21 -1.32
CA LEU A 24 -9.03 2.91 -0.11
C LEU A 24 -10.18 2.22 0.64
N HIS A 25 -11.17 1.70 -0.10
CA HIS A 25 -12.34 1.07 0.50
C HIS A 25 -12.02 -0.26 1.19
N GLU A 26 -11.18 -1.10 0.56
CA GLU A 26 -10.73 -2.36 1.17
C GLU A 26 -9.85 -2.09 2.39
N CYS A 27 -8.95 -1.11 2.30
CA CYS A 27 -8.10 -0.72 3.41
C CYS A 27 -8.93 -0.26 4.62
N ALA A 28 -9.91 0.63 4.42
CA ALA A 28 -10.79 1.10 5.50
C ALA A 28 -11.52 -0.07 6.18
N LYS A 29 -12.09 -0.99 5.39
CA LYS A 29 -12.82 -2.16 5.91
C LYS A 29 -11.96 -3.08 6.78
N ILE A 30 -10.67 -3.19 6.48
CA ILE A 30 -9.76 -4.11 7.19
C ILE A 30 -9.12 -3.45 8.39
N LEU A 31 -8.87 -2.15 8.30
CA LEU A 31 -8.58 -1.29 9.44
C LEU A 31 -9.68 -1.42 10.50
N ASP A 32 -10.95 -1.27 10.10
CA ASP A 32 -12.09 -1.41 11.01
C ASP A 32 -12.21 -2.82 11.61
N ARG A 33 -11.87 -3.87 10.83
CA ARG A 33 -11.86 -5.26 11.30
C ARG A 33 -10.67 -5.60 12.19
N ARG A 34 -9.71 -4.67 12.39
CA ARG A 34 -8.47 -4.87 13.17
C ARG A 34 -7.62 -6.05 12.70
N GLN A 35 -7.72 -6.39 11.42
CA GLN A 35 -6.94 -7.47 10.80
C GLN A 35 -5.67 -6.95 10.11
N ALA A 36 -5.53 -5.62 9.99
CA ALA A 36 -4.35 -4.99 9.42
C ALA A 36 -3.18 -4.98 10.41
N LEU A 37 -2.04 -5.51 9.96
CA LEU A 37 -0.77 -5.48 10.68
C LEU A 37 0.07 -4.25 10.33
N LEU A 38 -0.05 -3.78 9.08
CA LEU A 38 0.75 -2.70 8.52
C LEU A 38 -0.05 -1.98 7.44
N CYS A 39 0.03 -0.65 7.43
CA CYS A 39 -0.59 0.19 6.42
C CYS A 39 0.46 1.00 5.67
N VAL A 40 0.38 0.98 4.35
CA VAL A 40 1.24 1.77 3.47
C VAL A 40 0.38 2.79 2.76
N LEU A 41 0.76 4.06 2.90
CA LEU A 41 0.04 5.17 2.29
C LEU A 41 0.98 5.98 1.39
N ALA A 42 0.54 6.31 0.19
CA ALA A 42 1.26 7.23 -0.67
C ALA A 42 1.05 8.66 -0.19
N SER A 43 2.09 9.48 -0.10
CA SER A 43 1.93 10.90 0.26
C SER A 43 1.33 11.72 -0.87
N ASN A 44 1.46 11.27 -2.12
CA ASN A 44 0.89 11.92 -3.30
C ASN A 44 -0.59 11.55 -3.50
N CYS A 45 -1.44 11.84 -2.51
CA CYS A 45 -2.89 11.71 -2.63
C CYS A 45 -3.49 13.03 -3.15
N THR A 46 -4.38 12.92 -4.15
CA THR A 46 -5.09 14.06 -4.74
C THR A 46 -5.99 14.78 -3.74
N GLU A 47 -6.58 14.05 -2.79
CA GLU A 47 -7.47 14.62 -1.79
C GLU A 47 -6.96 14.35 -0.37
N PRO A 48 -6.73 15.40 0.44
CA PRO A 48 -6.15 15.25 1.78
C PRO A 48 -7.10 14.58 2.78
N ALA A 49 -8.41 14.52 2.46
CA ALA A 49 -9.40 13.82 3.27
C ALA A 49 -9.06 12.32 3.43
N TYR A 50 -8.59 11.66 2.36
CA TYR A 50 -8.22 10.24 2.43
C TYR A 50 -7.03 9.99 3.34
N VAL A 51 -6.03 10.87 3.30
CA VAL A 51 -4.85 10.77 4.16
C VAL A 51 -5.26 10.88 5.63
N ARG A 52 -6.11 11.87 5.95
CA ARG A 52 -6.62 12.08 7.31
C ARG A 52 -7.43 10.90 7.83
N LEU A 53 -8.28 10.30 6.99
CA LEU A 53 -9.07 9.13 7.37
C LEU A 53 -8.18 7.94 7.71
N VAL A 54 -7.20 7.62 6.85
CA VAL A 54 -6.31 6.47 7.08
C VAL A 54 -5.40 6.71 8.28
N GLU A 55 -4.88 7.94 8.46
CA GLU A 55 -4.08 8.31 9.63
C GLU A 55 -4.88 8.18 10.93
N ALA A 56 -6.13 8.65 10.96
CA ALA A 56 -7.00 8.53 12.13
C ALA A 56 -7.27 7.06 12.46
N LEU A 57 -7.65 6.24 11.48
CA LEU A 57 -7.91 4.82 11.68
C LEU A 57 -6.66 4.04 12.13
N CYS A 58 -5.49 4.39 11.60
CA CYS A 58 -4.23 3.78 12.04
C CYS A 58 -3.87 4.18 13.48
N ALA A 59 -4.15 5.42 13.87
CA ALA A 59 -3.91 5.91 15.23
C ALA A 59 -4.85 5.24 16.25
N GLU A 60 -6.14 5.08 15.91
CA GLU A 60 -7.12 4.45 16.81
C GLU A 60 -6.85 2.96 17.07
N HIS A 61 -6.34 2.25 16.07
CA HIS A 61 -6.09 0.81 16.16
C HIS A 61 -4.63 0.45 16.44
N ALA A 62 -3.77 1.45 16.67
CA ALA A 62 -2.32 1.30 16.89
C ALA A 62 -1.62 0.49 15.78
N ILE A 63 -1.97 0.76 14.53
CA ILE A 63 -1.41 0.07 13.36
C ILE A 63 -0.24 0.90 12.81
N ASN A 64 0.87 0.21 12.50
CA ASN A 64 2.06 0.85 11.97
C ASN A 64 1.81 1.40 10.55
N LEU A 65 1.97 2.71 10.39
CA LEU A 65 1.79 3.42 9.13
C LEU A 65 3.15 3.80 8.52
N ILE A 66 3.37 3.44 7.25
CA ILE A 66 4.54 3.87 6.47
C ILE A 66 4.09 4.72 5.29
N LYS A 67 4.72 5.88 5.14
CA LYS A 67 4.48 6.79 4.01
C LYS A 67 5.50 6.57 2.90
N VAL A 68 5.02 6.46 1.67
CA VAL A 68 5.85 6.35 0.46
C VAL A 68 5.59 7.58 -0.43
N PRO A 69 6.64 8.20 -1.02
CA PRO A 69 6.48 9.42 -1.80
C PRO A 69 5.59 9.25 -3.04
N ASP A 70 5.82 8.17 -3.81
CA ASP A 70 5.19 7.95 -5.11
C ASP A 70 4.12 6.87 -5.07
N SER A 71 2.90 7.25 -5.45
CA SER A 71 1.76 6.32 -5.60
C SER A 71 2.00 5.29 -6.71
N LYS A 72 2.63 5.69 -7.81
CA LYS A 72 2.95 4.78 -8.93
C LYS A 72 3.94 3.70 -8.52
N GLN A 73 5.01 4.06 -7.81
CA GLN A 73 5.98 3.06 -7.33
C GLN A 73 5.33 2.06 -6.37
N LEU A 74 4.41 2.54 -5.51
CA LEU A 74 3.62 1.69 -4.63
C LEU A 74 2.69 0.76 -5.44
N GLY A 75 2.07 1.27 -6.51
CA GLY A 75 1.31 0.48 -7.50
C GLY A 75 2.13 -0.65 -8.13
N GLU A 76 3.37 -0.38 -8.50
CA GLU A 76 4.31 -1.40 -9.00
C GLU A 76 4.62 -2.47 -7.97
N TRP A 77 4.88 -2.09 -6.71
CA TRP A 77 5.22 -3.06 -5.66
C TRP A 77 4.01 -3.88 -5.22
N SER A 78 2.81 -3.33 -5.33
CA SER A 78 1.54 -4.00 -5.02
C SER A 78 0.98 -4.84 -6.17
N GLY A 79 1.69 -4.90 -7.32
CA GLY A 79 1.28 -5.72 -8.47
C GLY A 79 0.12 -5.12 -9.27
N LEU A 80 -0.17 -3.81 -9.11
CA LEU A 80 -1.15 -3.05 -9.88
C LEU A 80 -0.59 -2.63 -11.25
N CYS A 81 0.13 -3.53 -11.92
CA CYS A 81 0.83 -3.25 -13.16
C CYS A 81 0.59 -4.35 -14.18
N LYS A 82 0.44 -3.97 -15.45
CA LYS A 82 0.56 -4.93 -16.55
C LYS A 82 2.04 -5.02 -16.93
N VAL A 83 2.52 -6.23 -17.16
CA VAL A 83 3.90 -6.44 -17.61
C VAL A 83 3.87 -6.60 -19.11
N ASP A 84 4.72 -5.87 -19.84
CA ASP A 84 4.91 -6.11 -21.26
C ASP A 84 5.76 -7.36 -21.50
N LYS A 85 5.86 -7.77 -22.78
CA LYS A 85 6.72 -8.88 -23.21
C LYS A 85 8.21 -8.73 -22.84
N GLU A 86 8.66 -7.50 -22.55
CA GLU A 86 10.04 -7.19 -22.16
C GLU A 86 10.26 -7.14 -20.63
N GLY A 87 9.22 -7.42 -19.83
CA GLY A 87 9.34 -7.40 -18.36
C GLY A 87 9.17 -6.01 -17.72
N ASN A 88 8.96 -4.96 -18.53
CA ASN A 88 8.70 -3.62 -18.04
C ASN A 88 7.24 -3.45 -17.59
N ALA A 89 7.04 -2.74 -16.48
CA ALA A 89 5.73 -2.40 -15.97
C ALA A 89 5.10 -1.29 -16.85
N ARG A 90 3.98 -1.61 -17.51
CA ARG A 90 3.13 -0.65 -18.21
C ARG A 90 1.74 -0.60 -17.58
N LYS A 91 1.12 0.59 -17.61
CA LYS A 91 -0.18 0.88 -16.98
C LYS A 91 -0.20 0.56 -15.48
N VAL A 92 0.68 1.23 -14.76
CA VAL A 92 0.64 1.33 -13.30
C VAL A 92 -0.57 2.19 -12.90
N VAL A 93 -1.45 1.65 -12.06
CA VAL A 93 -2.62 2.38 -11.52
C VAL A 93 -2.25 3.09 -10.22
#